data_AF-A0A523N474-F1
#
_entry.id   AF-A0A523N474-F1
#
_cell.length_a   1.000
_cell.length_b   1.000
_cell.length_c   1.000
_cell.angle_alpha   90.00
_cell.angle_beta   90.00
_cell.angle_gamma   90.00
#
_symmetry.space_group_name_H-M   'P 1'
#
loop_
_entity.id
_entity.type
_entity.pdbx_description
1 polymer ?
#
loop_
_entity_poly.entity_id
_entity_poly.type
_entity_poly.pdbx_seq_one_letter_code
_entity_poly.pdbx_strand_id
1 'polypeptide(L)'
;CLNPVQIKVEEGSLLCPSEHAAVAGGNVLTSQRVTDVVLKAFGAASASQGCMNNLTFGDSSFGYYETIGGGAGAGPGWHGQSGVHTHMTNTRITDPEVLEKRYPVLLREFSIRKGSGGKGKYRGGDGLVREIEFLKPLNVAILSERRVYAPYGLEGGEPGALGENWFVKKDGTSLNLGGKNEISVQPGDRIRILTPGGGGYGTTGH
;
A
#
# COMPACT_ATOMS: atom_id res chain seq x y z
N CYS A 1 8.12 18.13 21.33
CA CYS A 1 7.95 18.48 19.89
C CYS A 1 6.55 18.97 19.56
N LEU A 2 5.46 18.43 20.17
CA LEU A 2 4.09 18.84 19.85
C LEU A 2 3.54 20.02 20.69
N ASN A 3 4.21 20.44 21.76
CA ASN A 3 3.77 21.56 22.62
C ASN A 3 3.37 22.86 21.88
N PRO A 4 4.03 23.30 20.78
CA PRO A 4 3.61 24.50 20.05
C PRO A 4 2.49 24.26 19.02
N VAL A 5 2.01 23.03 18.84
CA VAL A 5 1.03 22.66 17.82
C VAL A 5 -0.36 22.57 18.44
N GLN A 6 -1.28 23.42 17.99
CA GLN A 6 -2.70 23.30 18.34
C GLN A 6 -3.40 22.37 17.35
N ILE A 7 -3.89 21.22 17.82
CA ILE A 7 -4.68 20.28 17.02
C ILE A 7 -6.16 20.60 17.21
N LYS A 8 -6.84 20.97 16.13
CA LYS A 8 -8.29 21.19 16.10
C LYS A 8 -8.92 20.12 15.21
N VAL A 9 -9.77 19.28 15.79
CA VAL A 9 -10.50 18.22 15.08
C VAL A 9 -11.97 18.33 15.48
N GLU A 10 -12.85 18.23 14.51
CA GLU A 10 -14.30 18.25 14.72
C GLU A 10 -14.78 16.89 15.26
N GLU A 11 -15.60 16.91 16.31
CA GLU A 11 -16.20 15.72 16.89
C GLU A 11 -17.18 15.06 15.90
N GLY A 12 -17.16 13.73 15.81
CA GLY A 12 -17.93 12.98 14.82
C GLY A 12 -17.31 12.96 13.41
N SER A 13 -16.18 13.65 13.20
CA SER A 13 -15.46 13.59 11.92
C SER A 13 -14.70 12.26 11.74
N LEU A 14 -14.17 12.03 10.53
CA LEU A 14 -13.31 10.89 10.24
C LEU A 14 -12.09 10.77 11.18
N LEU A 15 -11.61 11.90 11.71
CA LEU A 15 -10.44 11.97 12.59
C LEU A 15 -10.79 11.96 14.09
N CYS A 16 -12.06 12.16 14.44
CA CYS A 16 -12.59 12.02 15.80
C CYS A 16 -13.95 11.32 15.75
N PRO A 17 -13.97 10.03 15.34
CA PRO A 17 -15.22 9.30 15.20
C PRO A 17 -15.81 8.95 16.59
N SER A 18 -17.10 8.62 16.63
CA SER A 18 -17.75 8.16 17.85
C SER A 18 -17.28 6.76 18.28
N GLU A 19 -17.53 6.40 19.53
CA GLU A 19 -17.19 5.07 20.08
C GLU A 19 -17.90 3.91 19.36
N HIS A 20 -19.00 4.19 18.66
CA HIS A 20 -19.76 3.20 17.91
C HIS A 20 -19.32 3.05 16.44
N ALA A 21 -18.40 3.89 15.97
CA ALA A 21 -17.95 3.85 14.59
C ALA A 21 -16.94 2.71 14.34
N ALA A 22 -17.04 2.09 13.17
CA ALA A 22 -16.04 1.11 12.74
C ALA A 22 -14.74 1.80 12.29
N VAL A 23 -13.66 1.61 13.04
CA VAL A 23 -12.38 2.34 12.86
C VAL A 23 -11.19 1.47 12.45
N ALA A 24 -11.42 0.20 12.05
CA ALA A 24 -10.36 -0.76 11.76
C ALA A 24 -9.31 -0.26 10.75
N GLY A 25 -9.71 0.59 9.79
CA GLY A 25 -8.82 1.19 8.78
C GLY A 25 -8.12 2.48 9.20
N GLY A 26 -8.37 3.01 10.40
CA GLY A 26 -7.92 4.34 10.83
C GLY A 26 -6.40 4.47 10.88
N ASN A 27 -5.73 3.57 11.61
CA ASN A 27 -4.27 3.61 11.73
C ASN A 27 -3.57 3.23 10.43
N VAL A 28 -4.19 2.42 9.59
CA VAL A 28 -3.51 1.84 8.43
C VAL A 28 -3.70 2.63 7.13
N LEU A 29 -4.85 3.28 6.96
CA LEU A 29 -5.20 4.00 5.74
C LEU A 29 -5.41 5.49 6.02
N THR A 30 -6.25 5.84 6.99
CA THR A 30 -6.58 7.25 7.28
C THR A 30 -5.35 8.03 7.71
N SER A 31 -4.53 7.48 8.61
CA SER A 31 -3.29 8.12 9.06
C SER A 31 -2.32 8.44 7.90
N GLN A 32 -2.17 7.51 6.94
CA GLN A 32 -1.36 7.71 5.73
C GLN A 32 -1.89 8.89 4.89
N ARG A 33 -3.21 9.05 4.79
CA ARG A 33 -3.83 10.20 4.11
C ARG A 33 -3.57 11.50 4.85
N VAL A 34 -3.67 11.50 6.17
CA VAL A 34 -3.36 12.70 6.97
C VAL A 34 -1.90 13.09 6.79
N THR A 35 -0.96 12.13 6.81
CA THR A 35 0.44 12.41 6.53
C THR A 35 0.65 13.01 5.15
N ASP A 36 0.04 12.44 4.11
CA ASP A 36 0.14 12.97 2.74
C ASP A 36 -0.40 14.41 2.68
N VAL A 37 -1.54 14.72 3.31
CA VAL A 37 -2.10 16.08 3.34
C VAL A 37 -1.14 17.06 4.00
N VAL A 38 -0.57 16.70 5.15
CA VAL A 38 0.40 17.54 5.86
C VAL A 38 1.65 17.78 4.99
N LEU A 39 2.26 16.72 4.45
CA LEU A 39 3.46 16.84 3.62
C LEU A 39 3.21 17.65 2.35
N LYS A 40 2.04 17.49 1.73
CA LYS A 40 1.63 18.27 0.55
C LYS A 40 1.45 19.74 0.89
N ALA A 41 0.79 20.05 2.01
CA ALA A 41 0.52 21.43 2.42
C ALA A 41 1.81 22.24 2.64
N PHE A 42 2.87 21.58 3.12
CA PHE A 42 4.20 22.20 3.29
C PHE A 42 5.11 22.10 2.06
N GLY A 43 4.68 21.44 0.98
CA GLY A 43 5.55 21.16 -0.17
C GLY A 43 6.80 20.36 0.20
N ALA A 44 6.73 19.53 1.25
CA ALA A 44 7.90 18.90 1.84
C ALA A 44 8.40 17.68 1.04
N ALA A 45 7.47 16.93 0.44
CA ALA A 45 7.76 15.76 -0.38
C ALA A 45 6.58 15.41 -1.29
N SER A 46 6.87 14.74 -2.41
CA SER A 46 5.88 14.06 -3.23
C SER A 46 5.24 12.91 -2.44
N ALA A 47 4.07 12.44 -2.87
CA ALA A 47 3.38 11.36 -2.17
C ALA A 47 4.19 10.06 -2.24
N SER A 48 4.29 9.35 -1.11
CA SER A 48 4.66 7.92 -1.13
C SER A 48 3.45 7.08 -1.56
N GLN A 49 3.60 5.76 -1.55
CA GLN A 49 2.50 4.81 -1.78
C GLN A 49 1.27 5.08 -0.89
N GLY A 50 1.46 5.73 0.26
CA GLY A 50 0.42 6.21 1.17
C GLY A 50 -0.65 5.16 1.50
N CYS A 51 -0.22 3.92 1.60
CA CYS A 51 -1.04 2.77 1.93
C CYS A 51 -0.12 1.74 2.57
N MET A 52 -0.67 0.92 3.47
CA MET A 52 0.07 -0.21 4.05
C MET A 52 -0.19 -1.54 3.35
N ASN A 53 -1.08 -1.56 2.34
CA ASN A 53 -1.46 -2.75 1.55
C ASN A 53 -1.76 -3.96 2.45
N ASN A 54 -2.72 -3.80 3.36
CA ASN A 54 -3.03 -4.80 4.37
C ASN A 54 -3.63 -6.04 3.74
N LEU A 55 -2.86 -7.12 3.72
CA LEU A 55 -3.32 -8.43 3.29
C LEU A 55 -3.58 -9.28 4.53
N THR A 56 -4.79 -9.83 4.60
CA THR A 56 -5.14 -10.85 5.58
C THR A 56 -5.63 -12.09 4.86
N PHE A 57 -5.35 -13.26 5.43
CA PHE A 57 -6.03 -14.48 5.04
C PHE A 57 -6.06 -15.46 6.20
N GLY A 58 -7.02 -16.39 6.18
CA GLY A 58 -7.16 -17.36 7.24
C GLY A 58 -8.46 -18.13 7.17
N ASP A 59 -8.70 -18.89 8.22
CA ASP A 59 -9.92 -19.64 8.48
C ASP A 59 -10.18 -19.69 10.00
N SER A 60 -11.03 -20.61 10.46
CA SER A 60 -11.31 -20.77 11.89
C SER A 60 -10.11 -21.25 12.73
N SER A 61 -9.06 -21.76 12.10
CA SER A 61 -7.88 -22.33 12.77
C SER A 61 -6.71 -21.35 12.87
N PHE A 62 -6.59 -20.38 11.96
CA PHE A 62 -5.52 -19.38 12.00
C PHE A 62 -5.89 -18.10 11.25
N GLY A 63 -5.17 -17.02 11.58
CA GLY A 63 -5.13 -15.78 10.80
C GLY A 63 -3.70 -15.39 10.46
N TYR A 64 -3.52 -14.88 9.23
CA TYR A 64 -2.31 -14.22 8.77
C TYR A 64 -2.61 -12.75 8.49
N TYR A 65 -1.65 -11.88 8.80
CA TYR A 65 -1.73 -10.45 8.54
C TYR A 65 -0.36 -9.94 8.09
N GLU A 66 -0.34 -9.22 6.97
CA GLU A 66 0.84 -8.60 6.39
C GLU A 66 0.53 -7.18 5.92
N THR A 67 1.47 -6.28 6.17
CA THR A 67 1.54 -5.00 5.47
C THR A 67 2.63 -5.08 4.42
N ILE A 68 2.37 -4.62 3.20
CA ILE A 68 3.29 -4.70 2.08
C ILE A 68 3.80 -3.28 1.74
N GLY A 69 5.11 -3.14 1.61
CA GLY A 69 5.77 -1.90 1.22
C GLY A 69 5.44 -1.42 -0.20
N GLY A 70 6.01 -0.29 -0.59
CA GLY A 70 5.80 0.29 -1.92
C GLY A 70 6.78 1.43 -2.19
N GLY A 71 6.45 2.29 -3.13
CA GLY A 71 7.34 3.40 -3.49
C GLY A 71 7.29 4.55 -2.49
N ALA A 72 8.44 5.07 -2.08
CA ALA A 72 8.53 6.33 -1.37
C ALA A 72 8.49 7.53 -2.34
N GLY A 73 7.93 8.66 -1.90
CA GLY A 73 7.92 9.90 -2.67
C GLY A 73 9.31 10.53 -2.78
N ALA A 74 9.59 11.16 -3.91
CA ALA A 74 10.77 12.00 -4.10
C ALA A 74 10.61 13.37 -3.41
N GLY A 75 11.70 14.13 -3.30
CA GLY A 75 11.67 15.49 -2.74
C GLY A 75 12.84 16.35 -3.21
N PRO A 76 13.01 17.56 -2.63
CA PRO A 76 14.03 18.53 -3.03
C PRO A 76 15.45 18.01 -2.73
N GLY A 77 16.02 17.26 -3.68
CA GLY A 77 17.39 16.76 -3.60
C GLY A 77 17.52 15.24 -3.58
N TRP A 78 16.42 14.48 -3.56
CA TRP A 78 16.49 13.03 -3.40
C TRP A 78 15.43 12.26 -4.21
N HIS A 79 15.84 11.08 -4.67
CA HIS A 79 14.96 10.06 -5.23
C HIS A 79 14.16 9.36 -4.13
N GLY A 80 12.98 8.87 -4.48
CA GLY A 80 12.22 7.98 -3.63
C GLY A 80 12.81 6.57 -3.59
N GLN A 81 12.85 5.97 -2.40
CA GLN A 81 13.27 4.59 -2.21
C GLN A 81 12.18 3.60 -2.68
N SER A 82 12.56 2.56 -3.40
CA SER A 82 11.65 1.52 -3.89
C SER A 82 11.37 0.44 -2.85
N GLY A 83 10.15 -0.07 -2.82
CA GLY A 83 9.77 -1.26 -2.07
C GLY A 83 9.90 -1.18 -0.55
N VAL A 84 9.70 0.00 0.04
CA VAL A 84 9.84 0.23 1.49
C VAL A 84 8.52 0.57 2.15
N HIS A 85 8.47 0.33 3.46
CA HIS A 85 7.45 0.89 4.33
C HIS A 85 7.69 2.40 4.50
N THR A 86 6.62 3.19 4.46
CA THR A 86 6.68 4.65 4.51
C THR A 86 5.71 5.22 5.55
N HIS A 87 6.12 6.31 6.19
CA HIS A 87 5.32 7.08 7.14
C HIS A 87 4.80 6.24 8.31
N MET A 88 3.52 5.88 8.27
CA MET A 88 2.80 5.26 9.39
C MET A 88 3.02 3.73 9.50
N THR A 89 3.92 3.16 8.71
CA THR A 89 4.25 1.72 8.74
C THR A 89 5.77 1.51 8.81
N ASN A 90 6.20 0.53 9.59
CA ASN A 90 7.60 0.11 9.73
C ASN A 90 7.68 -1.36 10.18
N THR A 91 7.05 -2.25 9.40
CA THR A 91 7.04 -3.69 9.69
C THR A 91 8.20 -4.39 8.99
N ARG A 92 8.74 -5.44 9.62
CA ARG A 92 9.60 -6.39 8.92
C ARG A 92 8.72 -7.38 8.16
N ILE A 93 9.11 -7.68 6.93
CA ILE A 93 8.45 -8.72 6.16
C ILE A 93 8.88 -10.10 6.66
N THR A 94 7.96 -11.07 6.60
CA THR A 94 8.25 -12.46 6.92
C THR A 94 9.03 -13.10 5.78
N ASP A 95 10.09 -13.84 6.11
CA ASP A 95 10.88 -14.57 5.12
C ASP A 95 10.00 -15.55 4.32
N PRO A 96 10.20 -15.67 3.00
CA PRO A 96 9.42 -16.59 2.16
C PRO A 96 9.36 -18.01 2.70
N GLU A 97 10.49 -18.59 3.14
CA GLU A 97 10.50 -19.97 3.63
C GLU A 97 9.69 -20.12 4.93
N VAL A 98 9.66 -19.08 5.76
CA VAL A 98 8.88 -19.08 7.00
C VAL A 98 7.38 -18.96 6.70
N LEU A 99 7.00 -18.12 5.73
CA LEU A 99 5.63 -17.98 5.27
C LEU A 99 5.09 -19.32 4.74
N GLU A 100 5.80 -19.94 3.79
CA GLU A 100 5.38 -21.18 3.13
C GLU A 100 5.39 -22.39 4.08
N LYS A 101 6.27 -22.38 5.10
CA LYS A 101 6.31 -23.44 6.12
C LYS A 101 5.16 -23.34 7.11
N ARG A 102 4.72 -22.13 7.46
CA ARG A 102 3.72 -21.90 8.51
C ARG A 102 2.29 -21.84 7.97
N TYR A 103 2.12 -21.45 6.72
CA TYR A 103 0.82 -21.19 6.12
C TYR A 103 0.65 -21.99 4.83
N PRO A 104 -0.58 -22.43 4.51
CA PRO A 104 -0.86 -23.26 3.34
C PRO A 104 -0.90 -22.40 2.07
N VAL A 105 0.22 -21.76 1.75
CA VAL A 105 0.39 -20.84 0.62
C VAL A 105 1.77 -21.03 -0.01
N LEU A 106 1.89 -20.66 -1.29
CA LEU A 106 3.17 -20.53 -2.00
C LEU A 106 3.36 -19.09 -2.44
N LEU A 107 4.55 -18.55 -2.22
CA LEU A 107 4.92 -17.25 -2.73
C LEU A 107 5.44 -17.38 -4.16
N ARG A 108 4.62 -16.98 -5.13
CA ARG A 108 4.98 -17.06 -6.55
C ARG A 108 5.89 -15.92 -7.00
N GLU A 109 5.64 -14.72 -6.50
CA GLU A 109 6.45 -13.56 -6.84
C GLU A 109 6.58 -12.61 -5.66
N PHE A 110 7.81 -12.17 -5.41
CA PHE A 110 8.07 -11.01 -4.58
C PHE A 110 9.21 -10.18 -5.17
N SER A 111 8.86 -9.09 -5.83
CA SER A 111 9.79 -8.33 -6.68
C SER A 111 9.49 -6.83 -6.65
N ILE A 112 10.43 -6.02 -7.13
CA ILE A 112 10.19 -4.59 -7.37
C ILE A 112 9.34 -4.42 -8.63
N ARG A 113 8.24 -3.66 -8.52
CA ARG A 113 7.37 -3.28 -9.65
C ARG A 113 8.03 -2.17 -10.45
N LYS A 114 9.02 -2.52 -11.27
CA LYS A 114 9.85 -1.57 -12.01
C LYS A 114 9.02 -0.60 -12.85
N GLY A 115 9.36 0.69 -12.80
CA GLY A 115 8.71 1.74 -13.60
C GLY A 115 7.36 2.21 -13.05
N SER A 116 7.02 1.85 -11.81
CA SER A 116 5.82 2.35 -11.14
C SER A 116 6.03 3.67 -10.40
N GLY A 117 7.27 4.07 -10.14
CA GLY A 117 7.61 5.37 -9.58
C GLY A 117 7.41 6.51 -10.58
N GLY A 118 6.84 7.62 -10.12
CA GLY A 118 6.61 8.82 -10.91
C GLY A 118 7.92 9.46 -11.38
N LYS A 119 7.91 9.98 -12.60
CA LYS A 119 9.08 10.66 -13.19
C LYS A 119 9.22 12.07 -12.67
N GLY A 120 10.43 12.61 -12.78
CA GLY A 120 10.78 13.97 -12.40
C GLY A 120 12.29 14.14 -12.41
N LYS A 121 12.78 15.34 -12.09
CA LYS A 121 14.21 15.54 -11.79
C LYS A 121 14.70 14.51 -10.77
N TYR A 122 13.89 14.30 -9.74
CA TYR A 122 14.02 13.16 -8.83
C TYR A 122 12.83 12.21 -9.00
N ARG A 123 13.13 10.98 -9.40
CA ARG A 123 12.16 9.89 -9.55
C ARG A 123 11.61 9.43 -8.20
N GLY A 124 10.32 9.14 -8.15
CA GLY A 124 9.69 8.42 -7.05
C GLY A 124 10.12 6.94 -7.03
N GLY A 125 10.01 6.30 -5.87
CA GLY A 125 10.34 4.89 -5.71
C GLY A 125 9.34 3.98 -6.42
N ASP A 126 9.81 2.83 -6.87
CA ASP A 126 8.96 1.79 -7.42
C ASP A 126 8.24 1.01 -6.29
N GLY A 127 7.02 0.57 -6.57
CA GLY A 127 6.26 -0.34 -5.72
C GLY A 127 6.80 -1.78 -5.73
N LEU A 128 5.99 -2.71 -5.24
CA LEU A 128 6.26 -4.14 -5.15
C LEU A 128 5.21 -4.94 -5.92
N VAL A 129 5.63 -6.09 -6.43
CA VAL A 129 4.73 -7.17 -6.83
C VAL A 129 4.79 -8.23 -5.75
N ARG A 130 3.62 -8.64 -5.24
CA ARG A 130 3.44 -9.71 -4.26
C ARG A 130 2.38 -10.66 -4.78
N GLU A 131 2.74 -11.89 -5.10
CA GLU A 131 1.81 -12.90 -5.60
C GLU A 131 1.84 -14.16 -4.75
N ILE A 132 0.69 -14.51 -4.17
CA ILE A 132 0.52 -15.65 -3.27
C ILE A 132 -0.51 -16.60 -3.87
N GLU A 133 -0.14 -17.87 -3.99
CA GLU A 133 -1.03 -18.98 -4.35
C GLU A 133 -1.50 -19.70 -3.09
N PHE A 134 -2.78 -20.04 -3.03
CA PHE A 134 -3.37 -20.72 -1.89
C PHE A 134 -3.43 -22.23 -2.12
N LEU A 135 -3.07 -23.01 -1.10
CA LEU A 135 -3.01 -24.48 -1.18
C LEU A 135 -4.20 -25.17 -0.52
N LYS A 136 -5.06 -24.41 0.15
CA LYS A 136 -6.32 -24.88 0.73
C LYS A 136 -7.40 -23.80 0.65
N PRO A 137 -8.68 -24.13 0.83
CA PRO A 137 -9.74 -23.12 0.92
C PRO A 137 -9.51 -22.15 2.08
N LEU A 138 -9.56 -20.85 1.81
CA LEU A 138 -9.32 -19.78 2.77
C LEU A 138 -10.21 -18.56 2.48
N ASN A 139 -10.38 -17.68 3.46
CA ASN A 139 -10.87 -16.33 3.24
C ASN A 139 -9.68 -15.37 3.17
N VAL A 140 -9.73 -14.42 2.24
CA VAL A 140 -8.68 -13.46 1.95
C VAL A 140 -9.31 -12.08 1.89
N ALA A 141 -8.79 -11.13 2.66
CA ALA A 141 -9.23 -9.74 2.61
C ALA A 141 -8.05 -8.80 2.38
N ILE A 142 -8.28 -7.81 1.53
CA ILE A 142 -7.35 -6.74 1.20
C ILE A 142 -7.96 -5.41 1.64
N LEU A 143 -7.21 -4.64 2.44
CA LEU A 143 -7.58 -3.31 2.87
C LEU A 143 -6.50 -2.31 2.44
N SER A 144 -6.79 -1.60 1.35
CA SER A 144 -5.80 -0.79 0.66
C SER A 144 -6.37 0.48 0.01
N GLU A 145 -5.47 1.39 -0.38
CA GLU A 145 -5.74 2.72 -0.95
C GLU A 145 -4.87 2.98 -2.20
N ARG A 146 -5.06 4.12 -2.87
CA ARG A 146 -4.34 4.46 -4.12
C ARG A 146 -4.59 3.47 -5.27
N ARG A 147 -5.80 2.90 -5.32
CA ARG A 147 -6.32 2.10 -6.46
C ARG A 147 -7.18 2.94 -7.41
N VAL A 148 -7.57 4.14 -6.98
CA VAL A 148 -8.36 5.12 -7.76
C VAL A 148 -7.56 6.40 -7.97
N TYR A 149 -6.99 6.96 -6.90
CA TYR A 149 -6.20 8.19 -6.95
C TYR A 149 -4.70 7.91 -6.86
N ALA A 150 -3.94 8.38 -7.84
CA ALA A 150 -2.49 8.16 -7.91
C ALA A 150 -1.74 8.91 -6.79
N PRO A 151 -0.60 8.38 -6.31
CA PRO A 151 0.36 9.15 -5.51
C PRO A 151 0.82 10.38 -6.29
N TYR A 152 0.57 11.59 -5.78
CA TYR A 152 0.88 12.84 -6.48
C TYR A 152 2.39 13.09 -6.55
N GLY A 153 2.86 13.68 -7.65
CA GLY A 153 4.17 14.32 -7.72
C GLY A 153 4.14 15.77 -7.21
N LEU A 154 5.31 16.41 -7.14
CA LEU A 154 5.47 17.78 -6.62
C LEU A 154 6.43 18.58 -7.52
N GLU A 155 6.28 19.92 -7.56
CA GLU A 155 7.10 20.82 -8.38
C GLU A 155 7.23 20.40 -9.86
N GLY A 156 6.14 19.88 -10.45
CA GLY A 156 6.12 19.40 -11.84
C GLY A 156 6.56 17.95 -12.04
N GLY A 157 6.82 17.20 -10.97
CA GLY A 157 7.00 15.76 -11.02
C GLY A 157 5.70 15.01 -11.35
N GLU A 158 5.82 13.90 -12.08
CA GLU A 158 4.70 13.03 -12.47
C GLU A 158 4.22 12.18 -11.28
N PRO A 159 2.93 11.79 -11.26
CA PRO A 159 2.39 10.88 -10.26
C PRO A 159 2.99 9.47 -10.38
N GLY A 160 3.02 8.75 -9.25
CA GLY A 160 3.33 7.32 -9.24
C GLY A 160 2.16 6.50 -9.78
N ALA A 161 2.45 5.26 -10.21
CA ALA A 161 1.41 4.34 -10.68
C ALA A 161 0.47 3.93 -9.53
N LEU A 162 -0.81 3.76 -9.89
CA LEU A 162 -1.82 3.20 -9.01
C LEU A 162 -1.44 1.78 -8.56
N GLY A 163 -1.86 1.42 -7.36
CA GLY A 163 -1.85 0.03 -6.94
C GLY A 163 -2.97 -0.75 -7.60
N GLU A 164 -2.81 -2.06 -7.71
CA GLU A 164 -3.79 -2.99 -8.28
C GLU A 164 -3.85 -4.26 -7.44
N ASN A 165 -5.03 -4.83 -7.30
CA ASN A 165 -5.24 -6.08 -6.57
C ASN A 165 -6.00 -7.03 -7.50
N TRP A 166 -5.39 -8.14 -7.87
CA TRP A 166 -5.94 -9.11 -8.79
C TRP A 166 -6.18 -10.44 -8.08
N PHE A 167 -7.40 -10.95 -8.19
CA PHE A 167 -7.71 -12.34 -7.89
C PHE A 167 -7.59 -13.15 -9.17
N VAL A 168 -6.69 -14.12 -9.19
CA VAL A 168 -6.42 -14.96 -10.36
C VAL A 168 -6.82 -16.38 -10.03
N LYS A 169 -7.85 -16.89 -10.69
CA LYS A 169 -8.31 -18.26 -10.52
C LYS A 169 -7.34 -19.26 -11.15
N LYS A 170 -7.40 -20.51 -10.69
CA LYS A 170 -6.60 -21.62 -11.24
C LYS A 170 -6.74 -21.80 -12.75
N ASP A 171 -7.90 -21.48 -13.33
CA ASP A 171 -8.16 -21.56 -14.78
C ASP A 171 -7.56 -20.38 -15.58
N GLY A 172 -6.91 -19.42 -14.91
CA GLY A 172 -6.31 -18.24 -15.51
C GLY A 172 -7.22 -17.02 -15.55
N THR A 173 -8.50 -17.14 -15.19
CA THR A 173 -9.43 -16.01 -15.12
C THR A 173 -9.00 -15.03 -14.03
N SER A 174 -8.98 -13.74 -14.33
CA SER A 174 -8.58 -12.70 -13.37
C SER A 174 -9.68 -11.67 -13.12
N LEU A 175 -9.87 -11.29 -11.86
CA LEU A 175 -10.79 -10.24 -11.41
C LEU A 175 -10.02 -9.16 -10.66
N ASN A 176 -10.27 -7.88 -10.97
CA ASN A 176 -9.76 -6.77 -10.17
C ASN A 176 -10.62 -6.61 -8.91
N LEU A 177 -10.00 -6.68 -7.74
CA LEU A 177 -10.67 -6.62 -6.44
C LEU A 177 -10.93 -5.18 -5.96
N GLY A 178 -10.38 -4.17 -6.63
CA GLY A 178 -10.40 -2.79 -6.15
C GLY A 178 -9.55 -2.60 -4.89
N GLY A 179 -9.79 -1.52 -4.15
CA GLY A 179 -8.98 -1.16 -2.98
C GLY A 179 -9.32 -1.94 -1.72
N LYS A 180 -10.57 -2.35 -1.54
CA LYS A 180 -11.07 -2.97 -0.32
C LYS A 180 -12.04 -4.09 -0.69
N ASN A 181 -11.70 -5.32 -0.37
CA ASN A 181 -12.53 -6.46 -0.73
C ASN A 181 -12.18 -7.70 0.11
N GLU A 182 -13.12 -8.64 0.13
CA GLU A 182 -12.95 -9.96 0.72
C GLU A 182 -13.43 -11.02 -0.27
N ILE A 183 -12.65 -12.10 -0.38
CA ILE A 183 -12.95 -13.23 -1.26
C ILE A 183 -12.66 -14.55 -0.56
N SER A 184 -13.41 -15.58 -0.94
CA SER A 184 -13.04 -16.96 -0.64
C SER A 184 -12.23 -17.53 -1.80
N VAL A 185 -11.12 -18.18 -1.49
CA VAL A 185 -10.19 -18.76 -2.48
C VAL A 185 -10.20 -20.28 -2.41
N GLN A 186 -9.90 -20.94 -3.53
CA GLN A 186 -9.74 -22.38 -3.63
C GLN A 186 -8.26 -22.76 -3.90
N PRO A 187 -7.87 -24.03 -3.68
CA PRO A 187 -6.52 -24.49 -4.00
C PRO A 187 -6.12 -24.19 -5.46
N GLY A 188 -4.99 -23.51 -5.63
CA GLY A 188 -4.45 -23.08 -6.92
C GLY A 188 -4.91 -21.69 -7.37
N ASP A 189 -5.86 -21.06 -6.67
CA ASP A 189 -6.15 -19.65 -6.88
C ASP A 189 -5.05 -18.78 -6.28
N ARG A 190 -4.93 -17.54 -6.77
CA ARG A 190 -3.86 -16.60 -6.43
C ARG A 190 -4.39 -15.21 -6.15
N ILE A 191 -3.74 -14.50 -5.24
CA ILE A 191 -3.85 -13.05 -5.11
C ILE A 191 -2.56 -12.39 -5.57
N ARG A 192 -2.66 -11.46 -6.52
CA ARG A 192 -1.53 -10.69 -7.05
C ARG A 192 -1.73 -9.22 -6.74
N ILE A 193 -0.88 -8.69 -5.86
CA ILE A 193 -0.90 -7.30 -5.41
C ILE A 193 0.24 -6.56 -6.08
N LEU A 194 -0.09 -5.48 -6.79
CA LEU A 194 0.84 -4.51 -7.30
C LEU A 194 0.72 -3.27 -6.42
N THR A 195 1.71 -3.01 -5.58
CA THR A 195 1.65 -1.84 -4.69
C THR A 195 1.91 -0.54 -5.46
N PRO A 196 1.39 0.60 -4.96
CA PRO A 196 1.60 1.89 -5.61
C PRO A 196 3.08 2.30 -5.61
N GLY A 197 3.48 3.06 -6.63
CA GLY A 197 4.76 3.76 -6.62
C GLY A 197 4.74 5.01 -5.74
N GLY A 198 5.85 5.74 -5.71
CA GLY A 198 5.91 7.11 -5.17
C GLY A 198 5.84 8.15 -6.28
N GLY A 199 5.39 9.36 -5.97
CA GLY A 199 5.42 10.49 -6.91
C GLY A 199 6.82 11.04 -7.13
N GLY A 200 7.08 11.55 -8.34
CA GLY A 200 8.33 12.22 -8.68
C GLY A 200 8.35 13.68 -8.21
N TYR A 201 9.52 14.31 -8.26
CA TYR A 201 9.76 15.70 -7.87
C TYR A 201 10.52 16.45 -8.97
N GLY A 202 10.06 17.66 -9.29
CA GLY A 202 10.70 18.51 -10.30
C GLY A 202 10.39 18.06 -11.73
N THR A 203 10.42 18.98 -12.69
CA THR A 203 10.31 18.64 -14.11
C THR A 203 11.53 17.84 -14.59
N THR A 204 11.32 16.86 -15.46
CA THR A 204 12.42 16.26 -16.23
C THR A 204 12.92 17.31 -17.21
N GLY A 205 14.18 17.74 -17.07
CA GLY A 205 14.76 18.75 -17.96
C GLY A 205 14.61 18.37 -19.43
N HIS A 206 14.27 19.37 -20.26
CA HIS A 206 14.37 19.31 -21.72
C HIS A 206 15.83 19.28 -22.16
#